data_AF-A0A199W2Z2-F1
#
_entry.id   AF-A0A199W2Z2-F1
#
_cell.length_a   1.000
_cell.length_b   1.000
_cell.length_c   1.000
_cell.angle_alpha   90.00
_cell.angle_beta   90.00
_cell.angle_gamma   90.00
#
_symmetry.space_group_name_H-M   'P 1'
#
loop_
_entity.id
_entity.type
_entity.pdbx_description
1 polymer ?
#
loop_
_entity_poly.entity_id
_entity_poly.type
_entity_poly.pdbx_seq_one_letter_code
_entity_poly.pdbx_strand_id
1 'polypeptide(L)'
;MASFAPPSSSPSKNPNPNPRLQFAKLHQSRSPRSLTLLLRRRLPRWSPTAIRSECVGGGGGGGGGFGVHLHIPQISPSPPIMAGSAAAAAVAPAPKRPKKNVLLFYCEEMRELAERVVLESDGIELRSISWRMFEDGFPNLFISNAHGIRGQHVAFLASFSSPRVIFEQLSIIYALPRLFISSFSIVLPFFPTGSYERMEDEGDVATAFTLARILSNTPISRGGPTSLVIFDIHALQERFYFGDYVLPCFESGVPLLKSRLQQLPDSENISIAFPDDGSWKRFHKQLQHFPVIICNKVREGDRRFVRIKEGDPRGRHVVIVDDLVQSGGTLIECQKVLAAHGAAKISAYVTHGIFPNRSFERFQHDNGVGPENGLSNFWITDSCPLTVKQVKNRPPFEILSLAGAIAATLQI
;
A
#
# COMPACT_ATOMS: atom_id res chain seq x y z
N MET A 1 -2.44 36.53 -68.03
CA MET A 1 -2.60 37.99 -67.88
C MET A 1 -2.42 38.35 -66.41
N ALA A 2 -1.74 39.47 -66.11
CA ALA A 2 -1.50 40.18 -64.83
C ALA A 2 -1.67 39.42 -63.48
N SER A 3 -0.70 39.30 -62.55
CA SER A 3 0.38 40.18 -62.01
C SER A 3 -0.05 41.23 -60.98
N PHE A 4 0.34 41.07 -59.69
CA PHE A 4 1.34 41.89 -58.96
C PHE A 4 1.49 41.47 -57.47
N ALA A 5 2.49 42.01 -56.75
CA ALA A 5 3.00 41.50 -55.46
C ALA A 5 3.11 42.60 -54.32
N PRO A 6 4.09 42.66 -53.36
CA PRO A 6 3.87 43.00 -51.93
C PRO A 6 4.62 44.32 -51.50
N PRO A 7 5.16 44.62 -50.27
CA PRO A 7 5.23 43.90 -48.97
C PRO A 7 5.19 44.73 -47.62
N SER A 8 5.36 44.01 -46.49
CA SER A 8 6.13 44.38 -45.25
C SER A 8 5.61 45.34 -44.15
N SER A 9 5.70 44.92 -42.87
CA SER A 9 6.55 45.51 -41.79
C SER A 9 6.07 45.15 -40.35
N SER A 10 6.99 45.16 -39.37
CA SER A 10 6.82 44.89 -37.91
C SER A 10 7.16 46.17 -37.09
N PRO A 11 6.92 46.34 -35.75
CA PRO A 11 7.51 45.49 -34.67
C PRO A 11 6.84 45.43 -33.25
N SER A 12 7.33 44.48 -32.42
CA SER A 12 7.52 44.47 -30.94
C SER A 12 6.44 45.00 -29.94
N LYS A 13 6.09 44.17 -28.93
CA LYS A 13 6.57 44.28 -27.52
C LYS A 13 5.99 43.19 -26.58
N ASN A 14 6.83 42.72 -25.65
CA ASN A 14 6.45 41.95 -24.44
C ASN A 14 5.86 42.93 -23.37
N PRO A 15 5.09 42.50 -22.34
CA PRO A 15 5.54 41.49 -21.36
C PRO A 15 4.45 40.56 -20.73
N ASN A 16 4.92 39.68 -19.83
CA ASN A 16 4.19 38.73 -18.98
C ASN A 16 4.11 39.28 -17.51
N PRO A 17 3.63 38.54 -16.48
CA PRO A 17 2.27 38.12 -16.11
C PRO A 17 1.73 38.75 -14.78
N ASN A 18 0.58 38.23 -14.29
CA ASN A 18 0.01 38.30 -12.91
C ASN A 18 -0.71 39.59 -12.43
N PRO A 19 -2.00 39.47 -12.04
CA PRO A 19 -2.60 40.29 -10.99
C PRO A 19 -2.50 39.60 -9.61
N ARG A 20 -1.68 40.16 -8.70
CA ARG A 20 -1.76 39.83 -7.26
C ARG A 20 -2.97 40.56 -6.65
N LEU A 21 -3.86 39.85 -5.97
CA LEU A 21 -4.85 40.49 -5.10
C LEU A 21 -4.13 41.21 -3.94
N GLN A 22 -4.45 42.49 -3.74
CA GLN A 22 -4.04 43.25 -2.58
C GLN A 22 -5.03 43.01 -1.43
N PHE A 23 -4.54 42.45 -0.32
CA PHE A 23 -5.27 42.51 0.95
C PHE A 23 -4.98 43.86 1.64
N ALA A 24 -6.03 44.61 1.93
CA ALA A 24 -5.93 45.89 2.64
C ALA A 24 -5.58 45.68 4.12
N LYS A 25 -4.62 46.46 4.62
CA LYS A 25 -4.35 46.56 6.07
C LYS A 25 -5.41 47.45 6.72
N LEU A 26 -6.00 46.98 7.81
CA LEU A 26 -6.73 47.80 8.77
C LEU A 26 -6.24 47.47 10.17
N HIS A 27 -5.37 48.33 10.70
CA HIS A 27 -5.09 48.38 12.14
C HIS A 27 -6.20 49.18 12.83
N GLN A 28 -6.76 48.65 13.91
CA GLN A 28 -7.01 49.47 15.10
C GLN A 28 -7.18 48.60 16.36
N SER A 29 -6.83 49.20 17.49
CA SER A 29 -6.70 48.58 18.81
C SER A 29 -7.93 48.75 19.68
N ARG A 30 -8.17 47.82 20.62
CA ARG A 30 -8.34 48.10 22.08
C ARG A 30 -8.59 46.82 22.90
N SER A 31 -8.50 46.98 24.22
CA SER A 31 -8.33 45.94 25.25
C SER A 31 -9.62 45.21 25.68
N PRO A 32 -9.51 44.03 26.33
CA PRO A 32 -10.67 43.29 26.80
C PRO A 32 -11.20 43.81 28.14
N ARG A 33 -12.53 43.75 28.33
CA ARG A 33 -13.18 43.82 29.65
C ARG A 33 -14.14 42.65 29.84
N SER A 34 -14.12 42.14 31.07
CA SER A 34 -14.93 41.02 31.55
C SER A 34 -16.43 41.24 31.38
N LEU A 35 -17.17 40.19 31.07
CA LEU A 35 -18.59 40.09 31.41
C LEU A 35 -19.02 38.64 31.65
N THR A 36 -19.18 38.31 32.94
CA THR A 36 -19.74 37.06 33.43
C THR A 36 -21.25 37.01 33.16
N LEU A 37 -21.78 35.91 32.63
CA LEU A 37 -23.22 35.62 32.77
C LEU A 37 -23.51 34.12 32.88
N LEU A 38 -24.50 33.78 33.71
CA LEU A 38 -24.87 32.42 34.10
C LEU A 38 -25.71 31.73 33.02
N LEU A 39 -25.54 30.40 32.87
CA LEU A 39 -26.68 29.51 32.72
C LEU A 39 -26.50 28.22 33.56
N ARG A 40 -27.62 27.73 34.11
CA ARG A 40 -27.69 26.65 35.12
C ARG A 40 -28.33 25.39 34.51
N ARG A 41 -27.93 24.22 35.03
CA ARG A 41 -28.61 22.89 34.92
C ARG A 41 -28.50 22.24 33.52
N ARG A 42 -28.36 20.92 33.36
CA ARG A 42 -28.40 19.74 34.26
C ARG A 42 -27.50 18.65 33.66
N LEU A 43 -26.74 17.90 34.47
CA LEU A 43 -26.14 16.61 34.08
C LEU A 43 -26.37 15.58 35.20
N PRO A 44 -26.66 14.30 34.88
CA PRO A 44 -26.92 13.27 35.88
C PRO A 44 -25.62 12.78 36.56
N ARG A 45 -25.70 12.50 37.86
CA ARG A 45 -24.62 11.85 38.62
C ARG A 45 -24.48 10.38 38.20
N TRP A 46 -23.24 9.94 38.00
CA TRP A 46 -22.83 8.54 38.16
C TRP A 46 -21.94 8.44 39.40
N SER A 47 -22.16 7.39 40.21
CA SER A 47 -21.44 7.12 41.45
C SER A 47 -20.55 5.88 41.29
N PRO A 48 -19.22 5.97 41.47
CA PRO A 48 -18.36 4.80 41.51
C PRO A 48 -18.41 4.14 42.90
N THR A 49 -18.79 2.87 42.96
CA THR A 49 -18.69 2.07 44.19
C THR A 49 -17.23 1.72 44.44
N ALA A 50 -16.69 2.13 45.60
CA ALA A 50 -15.29 1.86 45.94
C ALA A 50 -15.10 0.42 46.43
N ILE A 51 -14.19 -0.32 45.78
CA ILE A 51 -13.67 -1.59 46.29
C ILE A 51 -12.59 -1.27 47.32
N ARG A 52 -12.81 -1.67 48.57
CA ARG A 52 -11.75 -1.65 49.60
C ARG A 52 -10.78 -2.81 49.35
N SER A 53 -9.49 -2.52 49.32
CA SER A 53 -8.45 -3.50 49.63
C SER A 53 -7.92 -3.19 51.03
N GLU A 54 -7.90 -4.20 51.91
CA GLU A 54 -7.24 -4.09 53.20
C GLU A 54 -5.86 -4.74 53.10
N CYS A 55 -4.82 -3.91 53.16
CA CYS A 55 -3.46 -4.34 53.44
C CYS A 55 -3.25 -4.29 54.95
N VAL A 56 -2.91 -5.43 55.55
CA VAL A 56 -2.36 -5.50 56.92
C VAL A 56 -1.07 -6.29 56.85
N GLY A 57 -0.01 -5.76 57.45
CA GLY A 57 1.26 -6.46 57.63
C GLY A 57 1.73 -6.36 59.08
N GLY A 58 2.63 -7.26 59.47
CA GLY A 58 3.46 -7.11 60.67
C GLY A 58 3.42 -8.30 61.64
N GLY A 59 4.61 -8.85 61.92
CA GLY A 59 4.98 -9.23 63.29
C GLY A 59 4.90 -10.70 63.71
N GLY A 60 5.99 -11.43 63.44
CA GLY A 60 6.78 -12.25 64.38
C GLY A 60 6.17 -13.08 65.52
N GLY A 61 6.72 -14.30 65.72
CA GLY A 61 6.89 -14.86 67.07
C GLY A 61 6.38 -16.28 67.35
N GLY A 62 7.18 -17.28 66.94
CA GLY A 62 7.48 -18.55 67.63
C GLY A 62 6.47 -19.29 68.53
N GLY A 63 6.33 -20.60 68.25
CA GLY A 63 6.22 -21.63 69.31
C GLY A 63 5.05 -22.61 69.21
N GLY A 64 5.35 -23.92 69.37
CA GLY A 64 4.38 -24.96 69.72
C GLY A 64 3.68 -25.64 68.54
N GLY A 65 4.13 -26.85 68.17
CA GLY A 65 3.43 -27.69 67.19
C GLY A 65 2.42 -28.64 67.83
N PHE A 66 1.28 -28.84 67.16
CA PHE A 66 0.45 -30.05 67.26
C PHE A 66 -0.08 -30.37 65.86
N GLY A 67 -0.01 -31.64 65.47
CA GLY A 67 -0.28 -32.07 64.09
C GLY A 67 -1.74 -32.40 63.80
N VAL A 68 -2.14 -32.24 62.54
CA VAL A 68 -3.34 -32.88 61.97
C VAL A 68 -2.94 -33.49 60.62
N HIS A 69 -3.04 -34.81 60.48
CA HIS A 69 -2.75 -35.51 59.23
C HIS A 69 -3.87 -35.26 58.20
N LEU A 70 -3.53 -34.69 57.04
CA LEU A 70 -4.36 -34.79 55.85
C LEU A 70 -4.10 -36.11 55.13
N HIS A 71 -5.17 -36.77 54.71
CA HIS A 71 -5.15 -38.07 54.04
C HIS A 71 -4.89 -37.87 52.54
N ILE A 72 -3.77 -38.39 52.03
CA ILE A 72 -3.48 -38.46 50.59
C ILE A 72 -3.71 -39.92 50.14
N PRO A 73 -4.68 -40.20 49.26
CA PRO A 73 -4.90 -41.56 48.77
C PRO A 73 -3.76 -42.00 47.85
N GLN A 74 -3.22 -43.20 48.08
CA GLN A 74 -2.16 -43.77 47.25
C GLN A 74 -2.72 -44.28 45.92
N ILE A 75 -2.01 -43.97 44.83
CA ILE A 75 -2.26 -44.53 43.50
C ILE A 75 -1.44 -45.82 43.35
N SER A 76 -2.09 -46.92 43.03
CA SER A 76 -1.44 -48.20 42.74
C SER A 76 -0.86 -48.22 41.31
N PRO A 77 0.27 -48.92 41.07
CA PRO A 77 0.87 -49.00 39.74
C PRO A 77 0.10 -49.98 38.83
N SER A 78 -0.21 -49.52 37.62
CA SER A 78 -0.80 -50.33 36.54
C SER A 78 0.18 -51.41 36.01
N PRO A 79 -0.30 -52.54 35.48
CA PRO A 79 0.54 -53.61 34.95
C PRO A 79 1.29 -53.21 33.66
N PRO A 80 2.40 -53.89 33.33
CA PRO A 80 3.19 -53.57 32.14
C PRO A 80 2.46 -53.91 30.84
N ILE A 81 2.39 -52.95 29.93
CA ILE A 81 1.82 -53.14 28.59
C ILE A 81 2.86 -53.82 27.69
N MET A 82 2.48 -54.98 27.13
CA MET A 82 3.30 -55.72 26.15
C MET A 82 3.57 -54.87 24.90
N ALA A 83 4.79 -54.96 24.37
CA ALA A 83 5.21 -54.26 23.16
C ALA A 83 4.55 -54.88 21.90
N GLY A 84 3.36 -54.39 21.55
CA GLY A 84 2.70 -54.65 20.27
C GLY A 84 3.24 -53.74 19.18
N SER A 85 3.58 -54.30 18.01
CA SER A 85 4.06 -53.55 16.84
C SER A 85 3.04 -52.50 16.38
N ALA A 86 3.41 -51.22 16.48
CA ALA A 86 2.62 -50.13 15.93
C ALA A 86 2.80 -50.06 14.41
N ALA A 87 1.93 -50.75 13.68
CA ALA A 87 1.80 -50.54 12.25
C ALA A 87 1.44 -49.07 12.00
N ALA A 88 2.31 -48.33 11.29
CA ALA A 88 2.07 -46.93 10.97
C ALA A 88 0.87 -46.81 10.02
N ALA A 89 -0.31 -46.52 10.58
CA ALA A 89 -1.48 -46.18 9.79
C ALA A 89 -1.19 -44.89 9.02
N ALA A 90 -0.97 -45.01 7.71
CA ALA A 90 -0.75 -43.88 6.83
C ALA A 90 -1.98 -42.96 6.91
N VAL A 91 -1.79 -41.76 7.46
CA VAL A 91 -2.82 -40.72 7.47
C VAL A 91 -3.11 -40.37 6.02
N ALA A 92 -4.28 -40.77 5.52
CA ALA A 92 -4.72 -40.43 4.19
C ALA A 92 -4.67 -38.90 4.02
N PRO A 93 -4.15 -38.37 2.90
CA PRO A 93 -4.07 -36.93 2.70
C PRO A 93 -5.48 -36.33 2.79
N ALA A 94 -5.62 -35.27 3.59
CA ALA A 94 -6.89 -34.58 3.75
C ALA A 94 -7.48 -34.25 2.36
N PRO A 95 -8.82 -34.41 2.16
CA PRO A 95 -9.42 -34.17 0.87
C PRO A 95 -9.10 -32.75 0.42
N LYS A 96 -8.50 -32.61 -0.76
CA LYS A 96 -8.22 -31.29 -1.37
C LYS A 96 -9.54 -30.53 -1.39
N ARG A 97 -9.62 -29.41 -0.66
CA ARG A 97 -10.79 -28.53 -0.68
C ARG A 97 -11.07 -28.19 -2.15
N PRO A 98 -12.33 -28.26 -2.61
CA PRO A 98 -12.64 -27.86 -3.98
C PRO A 98 -12.21 -26.41 -4.17
N LYS A 99 -11.41 -26.15 -5.22
CA LYS A 99 -11.01 -24.79 -5.58
C LYS A 99 -12.30 -23.97 -5.77
N LYS A 100 -12.41 -22.86 -5.06
CA LYS A 100 -13.54 -21.94 -5.23
C LYS A 100 -13.35 -21.16 -6.53
N ASN A 101 -14.38 -21.13 -7.35
CA ASN A 101 -14.39 -20.24 -8.51
C ASN A 101 -14.69 -18.82 -8.05
N VAL A 102 -13.86 -17.86 -8.49
CA VAL A 102 -13.98 -16.44 -8.17
C VAL A 102 -14.40 -15.67 -9.41
N LEU A 103 -15.49 -14.92 -9.30
CA LEU A 103 -15.94 -14.02 -10.35
C LEU A 103 -15.23 -12.67 -10.21
N LEU A 104 -14.29 -12.37 -11.11
CA LEU A 104 -13.48 -11.17 -11.10
C LEU A 104 -14.12 -10.06 -11.94
N PHE A 105 -14.75 -9.10 -11.28
CA PHE A 105 -15.07 -7.81 -11.87
C PHE A 105 -13.83 -6.90 -11.84
N TYR A 106 -13.77 -5.92 -12.74
CA TYR A 106 -12.66 -4.98 -12.82
C TYR A 106 -13.12 -3.58 -13.27
N CYS A 107 -12.37 -2.54 -12.90
CA CYS A 107 -12.53 -1.21 -13.50
C CYS A 107 -11.81 -1.16 -14.86
N GLU A 108 -12.32 -0.34 -15.78
CA GLU A 108 -11.85 -0.31 -17.17
C GLU A 108 -10.34 -0.05 -17.32
N GLU A 109 -9.75 0.75 -16.43
CA GLU A 109 -8.31 1.02 -16.43
C GLU A 109 -7.46 -0.25 -16.21
N MET A 110 -7.98 -1.22 -15.46
CA MET A 110 -7.31 -2.46 -15.06
C MET A 110 -7.56 -3.65 -16.00
N ARG A 111 -8.23 -3.47 -17.15
CA ARG A 111 -8.55 -4.57 -18.07
C ARG A 111 -7.33 -5.46 -18.41
N GLU A 112 -6.21 -4.86 -18.83
CA GLU A 112 -4.98 -5.61 -19.18
C GLU A 112 -4.43 -6.46 -18.01
N LEU A 113 -4.64 -6.03 -16.76
CA LEU A 113 -4.22 -6.79 -15.58
C LEU A 113 -5.25 -7.87 -15.23
N ALA A 114 -6.54 -7.56 -15.31
CA ALA A 114 -7.62 -8.53 -15.10
C ALA A 114 -7.53 -9.73 -16.07
N GLU A 115 -7.26 -9.45 -17.35
CA GLU A 115 -7.04 -10.47 -18.38
C GLU A 115 -5.85 -11.38 -18.03
N ARG A 116 -4.72 -10.81 -17.57
CA ARG A 116 -3.57 -11.61 -17.11
C ARG A 116 -3.87 -12.43 -15.86
N VAL A 117 -4.58 -11.87 -14.87
CA VAL A 117 -4.96 -12.59 -13.63
C VAL A 117 -5.74 -13.88 -13.92
N VAL A 118 -6.56 -13.91 -14.98
CA VAL A 118 -7.29 -15.13 -15.39
C VAL A 118 -6.39 -16.14 -16.10
N LEU A 119 -5.36 -15.70 -16.83
CA LEU A 119 -4.37 -16.62 -17.43
C LEU A 119 -3.52 -17.35 -16.39
N GLU A 120 -3.37 -16.79 -15.19
CA GLU A 120 -2.67 -17.43 -14.06
C GLU A 120 -3.53 -18.49 -13.33
N SER A 121 -4.83 -18.61 -13.64
CA SER A 121 -5.75 -19.41 -12.84
C SER A 121 -7.10 -19.75 -13.52
N ASP A 122 -7.30 -21.03 -13.82
CA ASP A 122 -8.60 -21.59 -14.25
C ASP A 122 -9.77 -21.36 -13.27
N GLY A 123 -9.45 -21.07 -12.00
CA GLY A 123 -10.44 -20.78 -10.95
C GLY A 123 -10.94 -19.34 -10.89
N ILE A 124 -10.53 -18.46 -11.81
CA ILE A 124 -10.95 -17.06 -11.84
C ILE A 124 -11.63 -16.77 -13.18
N GLU A 125 -12.81 -16.18 -13.15
CA GLU A 125 -13.61 -15.91 -14.35
C GLU A 125 -13.97 -14.42 -14.45
N LEU A 126 -13.68 -13.79 -15.59
CA LEU A 126 -13.97 -12.36 -15.77
C LEU A 126 -15.48 -12.07 -15.77
N ARG A 127 -15.83 -10.92 -15.20
CA ARG A 127 -17.15 -10.31 -15.28
C ARG A 127 -17.04 -8.83 -15.64
N SER A 128 -17.98 -8.35 -16.46
CA SER A 128 -18.01 -6.97 -16.94
C SER A 128 -18.94 -6.09 -16.11
N ILE A 129 -18.59 -4.80 -16.05
CA ILE A 129 -19.45 -3.72 -15.58
C ILE A 129 -19.60 -2.74 -16.74
N SER A 130 -20.83 -2.28 -16.97
CA SER A 130 -21.12 -1.25 -17.95
C SER A 130 -20.89 0.12 -17.29
N TRP A 131 -19.71 0.68 -17.53
CA TRP A 131 -19.28 2.00 -17.05
C TRP A 131 -19.79 3.10 -17.98
N ARG A 132 -21.05 3.52 -17.80
CA ARG A 132 -21.66 4.63 -18.58
C ARG A 132 -21.81 5.86 -17.71
N MET A 133 -22.23 6.97 -18.31
CA MET A 133 -22.48 8.24 -17.64
C MET A 133 -23.80 8.85 -18.13
N PHE A 134 -24.37 9.73 -17.33
CA PHE A 134 -25.40 10.67 -17.76
C PHE A 134 -24.77 11.92 -18.39
N GLU A 135 -25.58 12.74 -19.05
CA GLU A 135 -25.12 13.96 -19.78
C GLU A 135 -24.50 15.02 -18.85
N ASP A 136 -24.88 15.02 -17.57
CA ASP A 136 -24.34 15.90 -16.51
C ASP A 136 -22.98 15.44 -15.96
N GLY A 137 -22.47 14.29 -16.39
CA GLY A 137 -21.20 13.73 -15.96
C GLY A 137 -21.27 12.76 -14.77
N PHE A 138 -22.45 12.49 -14.20
CA PHE A 138 -22.59 11.50 -13.12
C PHE A 138 -22.66 10.05 -13.64
N PRO A 139 -22.23 9.05 -12.85
CA PRO A 139 -22.08 7.67 -13.32
C PRO A 139 -23.44 6.93 -13.46
N ASN A 140 -23.61 6.24 -14.58
CA ASN A 140 -24.76 5.40 -14.94
C ASN A 140 -24.32 3.93 -15.08
N LEU A 141 -24.04 3.32 -13.92
CA LEU A 141 -23.38 2.02 -13.85
C LEU A 141 -24.38 0.85 -13.91
N PHE A 142 -23.98 -0.25 -14.55
CA PHE A 142 -24.78 -1.48 -14.56
C PHE A 142 -23.90 -2.72 -14.41
N ILE A 143 -24.21 -3.55 -13.41
CA ILE A 143 -23.51 -4.82 -13.12
C ILE A 143 -24.18 -5.94 -13.92
N SER A 144 -23.46 -6.46 -14.91
CA SER A 144 -23.92 -7.54 -15.77
C SER A 144 -24.22 -8.82 -14.98
N ASN A 145 -25.30 -9.52 -15.32
CA ASN A 145 -25.70 -10.79 -14.71
C ASN A 145 -25.80 -10.78 -13.16
N ALA A 146 -26.38 -9.71 -12.60
CA ALA A 146 -26.55 -9.55 -11.14
C ALA A 146 -27.35 -10.68 -10.44
N HIS A 147 -28.12 -11.49 -11.18
CA HIS A 147 -28.76 -12.69 -10.62
C HIS A 147 -27.79 -13.88 -10.52
N GLY A 148 -26.94 -14.09 -11.55
CA GLY A 148 -26.01 -15.22 -11.61
C GLY A 148 -24.85 -15.17 -10.61
N ILE A 149 -24.56 -14.00 -10.01
CA ILE A 149 -23.51 -13.87 -8.98
C ILE A 149 -23.98 -14.22 -7.56
N ARG A 150 -25.28 -14.48 -7.37
CA ARG A 150 -25.85 -14.82 -6.05
C ARG A 150 -25.20 -16.10 -5.51
N GLY A 151 -24.72 -16.04 -4.27
CA GLY A 151 -24.01 -17.16 -3.63
C GLY A 151 -22.60 -17.45 -4.18
N GLN A 152 -22.08 -16.65 -5.11
CA GLN A 152 -20.74 -16.83 -5.67
C GLN A 152 -19.67 -16.08 -4.87
N HIS A 153 -18.41 -16.49 -5.01
CA HIS A 153 -17.27 -15.72 -4.52
C HIS A 153 -16.94 -14.64 -5.55
N VAL A 154 -16.86 -13.38 -5.13
CA VAL A 154 -16.71 -12.24 -6.04
C VAL A 154 -15.50 -11.41 -5.65
N ALA A 155 -14.71 -11.03 -6.66
CA ALA A 155 -13.61 -10.10 -6.52
C ALA A 155 -13.85 -8.84 -7.38
N PHE A 156 -13.30 -7.71 -6.95
CA PHE A 156 -13.27 -6.48 -7.72
C PHE A 156 -11.84 -5.92 -7.79
N LEU A 157 -11.24 -5.92 -8.99
CA LEU A 157 -9.95 -5.29 -9.27
C LEU A 157 -10.17 -3.79 -9.56
N ALA A 158 -9.81 -2.97 -8.58
CA ALA A 158 -10.01 -1.53 -8.56
C ALA A 158 -8.73 -0.75 -8.97
N SER A 159 -8.90 0.48 -9.42
CA SER A 159 -7.80 1.45 -9.60
C SER A 159 -8.24 2.83 -9.17
N PHE A 160 -7.63 3.39 -8.13
CA PHE A 160 -8.01 4.70 -7.61
C PHE A 160 -7.15 5.82 -8.23
N SER A 161 -7.19 5.92 -9.56
CA SER A 161 -6.35 6.83 -10.36
C SER A 161 -6.71 8.31 -10.21
N SER A 162 -7.97 8.62 -9.91
CA SER A 162 -8.47 10.00 -9.77
C SER A 162 -9.73 10.07 -8.89
N PRO A 163 -10.07 11.23 -8.29
CA PRO A 163 -11.27 11.39 -7.46
C PRO A 163 -12.58 10.98 -8.16
N ARG A 164 -12.69 11.26 -9.47
CA ARG A 164 -13.85 10.85 -10.29
C ARG A 164 -13.96 9.34 -10.41
N VAL A 165 -12.84 8.69 -10.74
CA VAL A 165 -12.74 7.22 -10.89
C VAL A 165 -12.93 6.51 -9.55
N ILE A 166 -12.53 7.12 -8.43
CA ILE A 166 -12.86 6.64 -7.07
C ILE A 166 -14.38 6.68 -6.84
N PHE A 167 -15.03 7.81 -7.12
CA PHE A 167 -16.45 8.02 -6.83
C PHE A 167 -17.37 6.97 -7.49
N GLU A 168 -17.16 6.67 -8.77
CA GLU A 168 -17.93 5.64 -9.48
C GLU A 168 -17.63 4.21 -8.97
N GLN A 169 -16.37 3.90 -8.65
CA GLN A 169 -16.01 2.57 -8.12
C GLN A 169 -16.55 2.32 -6.72
N LEU A 170 -16.66 3.36 -5.87
CA LEU A 170 -17.30 3.23 -4.56
C LEU A 170 -18.77 2.76 -4.69
N SER A 171 -19.49 3.18 -5.74
CA SER A 171 -20.85 2.68 -6.00
C SER A 171 -20.88 1.18 -6.33
N ILE A 172 -19.90 0.68 -7.10
CA ILE A 172 -19.76 -0.77 -7.38
C ILE A 172 -19.38 -1.55 -6.14
N ILE A 173 -18.38 -1.07 -5.39
CA ILE A 173 -17.91 -1.66 -4.12
C ILE A 173 -19.06 -1.77 -3.12
N TYR A 174 -19.93 -0.76 -3.05
CA TYR A 174 -21.11 -0.77 -2.17
C TYR A 174 -22.23 -1.70 -2.67
N ALA A 175 -22.38 -1.85 -3.99
CA ALA A 175 -23.44 -2.66 -4.60
C ALA A 175 -23.15 -4.16 -4.58
N LEU A 176 -21.94 -4.61 -4.90
CA LEU A 176 -21.61 -6.04 -5.09
C LEU A 176 -21.97 -6.92 -3.87
N PRO A 177 -21.62 -6.57 -2.61
CA PRO A 177 -22.03 -7.33 -1.41
C PRO A 177 -23.55 -7.46 -1.27
N ARG A 178 -24.30 -6.41 -1.63
CA ARG A 178 -25.76 -6.35 -1.54
C ARG A 178 -26.47 -7.20 -2.60
N LEU A 179 -25.75 -7.71 -3.60
CA LEU A 179 -26.27 -8.67 -4.59
C LEU A 179 -26.22 -10.13 -4.09
N PHE A 180 -26.19 -10.34 -2.77
CA PHE A 180 -26.29 -11.65 -2.11
C PHE A 180 -25.16 -12.63 -2.44
N ILE A 181 -23.96 -12.10 -2.72
CA ILE A 181 -22.73 -12.85 -2.97
C ILE A 181 -22.24 -13.57 -1.68
N SER A 182 -21.49 -14.65 -1.85
CA SER A 182 -20.97 -15.47 -0.74
C SER A 182 -19.79 -14.81 -0.04
N SER A 183 -18.83 -14.25 -0.78
CA SER A 183 -17.74 -13.46 -0.21
C SER A 183 -17.35 -12.33 -1.15
N PHE A 184 -16.75 -11.26 -0.61
CA PHE A 184 -16.24 -10.15 -1.39
C PHE A 184 -14.76 -9.89 -1.10
N SER A 185 -14.00 -9.68 -2.18
CA SER A 185 -12.59 -9.26 -2.12
C SER A 185 -12.39 -8.04 -3.02
N ILE A 186 -11.92 -6.93 -2.47
CA ILE A 186 -11.46 -5.77 -3.24
C ILE A 186 -9.95 -5.93 -3.41
N VAL A 187 -9.48 -5.96 -4.65
CA VAL A 187 -8.06 -5.84 -4.95
C VAL A 187 -7.83 -4.40 -5.38
N LEU A 188 -7.17 -3.62 -4.54
CA LEU A 188 -6.79 -2.23 -4.79
C LEU A 188 -5.26 -2.17 -4.80
N PRO A 189 -4.58 -2.41 -5.95
CA PRO A 189 -3.14 -2.60 -5.97
C PRO A 189 -2.32 -1.43 -5.42
N PHE A 190 -2.83 -0.19 -5.52
CA PHE A 190 -2.20 1.00 -5.00
C PHE A 190 -3.20 1.84 -4.19
N PHE A 191 -2.80 2.26 -2.99
CA PHE A 191 -3.60 3.10 -2.08
C PHE A 191 -3.13 4.57 -2.19
N PRO A 192 -3.84 5.44 -2.94
CA PRO A 192 -3.26 6.69 -3.46
C PRO A 192 -3.00 7.77 -2.41
N THR A 193 -3.68 7.73 -1.27
CA THR A 193 -3.55 8.70 -0.18
C THR A 193 -2.55 8.26 0.90
N GLY A 194 -1.90 7.09 0.77
CA GLY A 194 -1.05 6.50 1.82
C GLY A 194 0.17 7.34 2.23
N SER A 195 0.65 8.25 1.38
CA SER A 195 1.71 9.22 1.73
C SER A 195 1.21 10.48 2.45
N TYR A 196 -0.07 10.52 2.79
CA TYR A 196 -0.73 11.56 3.58
C TYR A 196 -1.44 10.92 4.78
N GLU A 197 -0.68 10.09 5.49
CA GLU A 197 -1.08 9.30 6.66
C GLU A 197 -0.98 10.06 7.97
N ARG A 198 0.00 10.95 8.09
CA ARG A 198 0.30 11.70 9.31
C ARG A 198 -0.02 13.18 9.19
N MET A 199 -0.32 13.78 10.33
CA MET A 199 -0.38 15.23 10.53
C MET A 199 0.99 15.71 11.02
N GLU A 200 1.53 16.79 10.45
CA GLU A 200 2.71 17.48 10.99
C GLU A 200 2.29 18.65 11.88
N ASP A 201 1.24 19.39 11.47
CA ASP A 201 0.69 20.55 12.19
C ASP A 201 -0.80 20.37 12.57
N GLU A 202 -1.29 21.17 13.52
CA GLU A 202 -2.72 21.22 13.88
C GLU A 202 -3.54 21.83 12.73
N GLY A 203 -4.44 21.03 12.16
CA GLY A 203 -5.25 21.39 10.99
C GLY A 203 -4.92 20.59 9.73
N ASP A 204 -3.82 19.84 9.71
CA ASP A 204 -3.54 18.86 8.66
C ASP A 204 -4.65 17.80 8.58
N VAL A 205 -4.97 17.36 7.37
CA VAL A 205 -5.97 16.31 7.13
C VAL A 205 -5.28 15.05 6.62
N ALA A 206 -5.22 14.02 7.47
CA ALA A 206 -4.71 12.69 7.12
C ALA A 206 -5.66 11.98 6.13
N THR A 207 -5.54 12.29 4.84
CA THR A 207 -6.45 11.75 3.79
C THR A 207 -6.38 10.24 3.65
N ALA A 208 -5.27 9.58 4.06
CA ALA A 208 -5.18 8.14 4.19
C ALA A 208 -6.28 7.58 5.12
N PHE A 209 -6.45 8.21 6.29
CA PHE A 209 -7.48 7.82 7.25
C PHE A 209 -8.88 8.00 6.68
N THR A 210 -9.15 9.13 6.01
CA THR A 210 -10.45 9.37 5.36
C THR A 210 -10.78 8.31 4.32
N LEU A 211 -9.84 7.97 3.41
CA LEU A 211 -10.07 6.97 2.37
C LEU A 211 -10.24 5.56 2.96
N ALA A 212 -9.43 5.20 3.96
CA ALA A 212 -9.56 3.93 4.67
C ALA A 212 -10.93 3.80 5.36
N ARG A 213 -11.44 4.87 5.99
CA ARG A 213 -12.79 4.90 6.60
C ARG A 213 -13.90 4.83 5.56
N ILE A 214 -13.75 5.44 4.40
CA ILE A 214 -14.71 5.30 3.28
C ILE A 214 -14.76 3.84 2.82
N LEU A 215 -13.62 3.19 2.57
CA LEU A 215 -13.56 1.76 2.21
C LEU A 215 -14.12 0.87 3.32
N SER A 216 -13.94 1.24 4.59
CA SER A 216 -14.47 0.51 5.74
C SER A 216 -16.01 0.55 5.85
N ASN A 217 -16.69 1.38 5.07
CA ASN A 217 -18.16 1.37 4.95
C ASN A 217 -18.67 0.44 3.83
N THR A 218 -17.81 -0.40 3.25
CA THR A 218 -18.23 -1.47 2.34
C THR A 218 -19.18 -2.44 3.05
N PRO A 219 -20.38 -2.73 2.51
CA PRO A 219 -21.33 -3.63 3.17
C PRO A 219 -20.78 -5.05 3.30
N ILE A 220 -21.18 -5.72 4.37
CA ILE A 220 -20.81 -7.11 4.65
C ILE A 220 -21.48 -8.05 3.64
N SER A 221 -20.73 -9.02 3.11
CA SER A 221 -21.26 -10.10 2.25
C SER A 221 -21.90 -11.21 3.08
N ARG A 222 -22.56 -12.22 2.47
CA ARG A 222 -23.19 -13.31 3.25
C ARG A 222 -22.21 -14.11 4.10
N GLY A 223 -20.97 -14.28 3.64
CA GLY A 223 -19.89 -14.99 4.32
C GLY A 223 -19.01 -14.09 5.21
N GLY A 224 -19.36 -12.82 5.39
CA GLY A 224 -18.70 -11.92 6.33
C GLY A 224 -18.00 -10.70 5.70
N PRO A 225 -17.08 -10.07 6.46
CA PRO A 225 -16.36 -8.86 6.08
C PRO A 225 -15.66 -8.94 4.72
N THR A 226 -15.48 -7.78 4.09
CA THR A 226 -14.80 -7.71 2.77
C THR A 226 -13.29 -7.81 2.96
N SER A 227 -12.63 -8.70 2.23
CA SER A 227 -11.16 -8.69 2.16
C SER A 227 -10.69 -7.51 1.30
N LEU A 228 -9.70 -6.74 1.75
CA LEU A 228 -9.14 -5.61 1.01
C LEU A 228 -7.64 -5.84 0.79
N VAL A 229 -7.28 -6.25 -0.42
CA VAL A 229 -5.90 -6.53 -0.83
C VAL A 229 -5.24 -5.24 -1.34
N ILE A 230 -4.15 -4.84 -0.70
CA ILE A 230 -3.31 -3.69 -1.08
C ILE A 230 -1.85 -4.17 -1.14
N PHE A 231 -1.11 -3.79 -2.17
CA PHE A 231 0.32 -4.09 -2.27
C PHE A 231 1.13 -2.94 -1.67
N ASP A 232 2.18 -3.27 -0.92
CA ASP A 232 3.24 -2.36 -0.40
C ASP A 232 2.75 -1.00 0.14
N ILE A 233 1.72 -1.04 0.99
CA ILE A 233 1.15 0.15 1.64
C ILE A 233 2.24 1.01 2.33
N HIS A 234 2.09 2.33 2.22
CA HIS A 234 3.15 3.28 2.54
C HIS A 234 3.60 3.18 4.00
N ALA A 235 2.66 3.15 4.95
CA ALA A 235 2.92 2.89 6.35
C ALA A 235 2.08 1.69 6.86
N LEU A 236 2.74 0.69 7.44
CA LEU A 236 2.07 -0.50 7.99
C LEU A 236 1.03 -0.15 9.08
N GLN A 237 1.21 0.98 9.76
CA GLN A 237 0.31 1.57 10.74
C GLN A 237 -1.06 1.96 10.16
N GLU A 238 -1.18 2.20 8.85
CA GLU A 238 -2.45 2.43 8.16
C GLU A 238 -3.44 1.27 8.33
N ARG A 239 -2.97 0.07 8.72
CA ARG A 239 -3.81 -1.05 9.18
C ARG A 239 -4.86 -0.63 10.22
N PHE A 240 -4.52 0.28 11.11
CA PHE A 240 -5.42 0.78 12.17
C PHE A 240 -6.40 1.87 11.69
N TYR A 241 -6.25 2.36 10.45
CA TYR A 241 -7.21 3.30 9.85
C TYR A 241 -8.43 2.59 9.29
N PHE A 242 -8.33 1.31 8.95
CA PHE A 242 -9.46 0.49 8.56
C PHE A 242 -10.32 0.12 9.76
N GLY A 243 -11.63 -0.02 9.55
CA GLY A 243 -12.61 -0.48 10.54
C GLY A 243 -13.05 -1.92 10.31
N ASP A 244 -13.73 -2.50 11.30
CA ASP A 244 -13.93 -3.94 11.45
C ASP A 244 -14.73 -4.65 10.33
N TYR A 245 -15.38 -3.90 9.44
CA TYR A 245 -16.13 -4.44 8.30
C TYR A 245 -15.28 -4.76 7.07
N VAL A 246 -13.99 -4.37 7.08
CA VAL A 246 -13.01 -4.75 6.07
C VAL A 246 -11.79 -5.41 6.71
N LEU A 247 -11.21 -6.39 6.02
CA LEU A 247 -10.03 -7.13 6.46
C LEU A 247 -8.86 -6.74 5.55
N PRO A 248 -8.01 -5.77 5.95
CA PRO A 248 -6.86 -5.36 5.14
C PRO A 248 -5.83 -6.49 5.04
N CYS A 249 -5.67 -7.03 3.84
CA CYS A 249 -4.62 -7.93 3.43
C CYS A 249 -3.52 -7.09 2.76
N PHE A 250 -2.32 -7.08 3.34
CA PHE A 250 -1.19 -6.32 2.80
C PHE A 250 -0.21 -7.29 2.16
N GLU A 251 -0.14 -7.24 0.84
CA GLU A 251 0.75 -8.04 0.00
C GLU A 251 2.00 -7.22 -0.39
N SER A 252 2.97 -7.85 -1.05
CA SER A 252 4.19 -7.18 -1.50
C SER A 252 4.57 -7.59 -2.92
N GLY A 253 5.06 -6.64 -3.71
CA GLY A 253 5.64 -6.86 -5.03
C GLY A 253 7.11 -7.33 -4.99
N VAL A 254 7.77 -7.24 -3.83
CA VAL A 254 9.18 -7.66 -3.66
C VAL A 254 9.50 -9.09 -4.10
N PRO A 255 8.61 -10.11 -3.98
CA PRO A 255 8.85 -11.42 -4.57
C PRO A 255 9.06 -11.40 -6.09
N LEU A 256 8.38 -10.50 -6.82
CA LEU A 256 8.58 -10.33 -8.26
C LEU A 256 9.97 -9.74 -8.56
N LEU A 257 10.40 -8.74 -7.77
CA LEU A 257 11.76 -8.22 -7.84
C LEU A 257 12.78 -9.34 -7.62
N LYS A 258 12.63 -10.14 -6.56
CA LYS A 258 13.57 -11.23 -6.24
C LYS A 258 13.69 -12.24 -7.38
N SER A 259 12.56 -12.66 -7.96
CA SER A 259 12.54 -13.53 -9.15
C SER A 259 13.28 -12.89 -10.33
N ARG A 260 13.06 -11.59 -10.57
CA ARG A 260 13.72 -10.87 -11.67
C ARG A 260 15.23 -10.70 -11.46
N LEU A 261 15.68 -10.42 -10.23
CA LEU A 261 17.10 -10.29 -9.89
C LEU A 261 17.87 -11.62 -10.06
N GLN A 262 17.22 -12.76 -9.78
CA GLN A 262 17.79 -14.10 -10.02
C GLN A 262 17.97 -14.43 -11.52
N GLN A 263 17.29 -13.71 -12.42
CA GLN A 263 17.41 -13.87 -13.87
C GLN A 263 18.47 -12.94 -14.48
N LEU A 264 19.14 -12.11 -13.68
CA LEU A 264 20.20 -11.23 -14.17
C LEU A 264 21.53 -11.98 -14.28
N PRO A 265 22.36 -11.69 -15.31
CA PRO A 265 23.66 -12.35 -15.49
C PRO A 265 24.65 -12.03 -14.36
N ASP A 266 24.40 -10.95 -13.62
CA ASP A 266 25.18 -10.45 -12.48
C ASP A 266 24.51 -10.70 -11.11
N SER A 267 23.62 -11.70 -11.00
CA SER A 267 22.83 -12.03 -9.79
C SER A 267 23.64 -12.03 -8.48
N GLU A 268 24.83 -12.63 -8.50
CA GLU A 268 25.70 -12.79 -7.32
C GLU A 268 26.39 -11.48 -6.88
N ASN A 269 26.43 -10.46 -7.74
CA ASN A 269 27.08 -9.18 -7.47
C ASN A 269 26.09 -8.04 -7.16
N ILE A 270 24.85 -8.37 -6.81
CA ILE A 270 23.81 -7.40 -6.50
C ILE A 270 23.94 -6.88 -5.06
N SER A 271 23.73 -5.58 -4.85
CA SER A 271 23.40 -4.96 -3.55
C SER A 271 22.04 -4.29 -3.62
N ILE A 272 21.32 -4.28 -2.50
CA ILE A 272 20.09 -3.48 -2.36
C ILE A 272 20.43 -2.15 -1.68
N ALA A 273 20.06 -1.04 -2.30
CA ALA A 273 20.11 0.28 -1.70
C ALA A 273 18.73 0.76 -1.28
N PHE A 274 18.63 1.35 -0.10
CA PHE A 274 17.42 2.01 0.39
C PHE A 274 17.62 3.53 0.37
N PRO A 275 16.80 4.31 -0.36
CA PRO A 275 17.00 5.76 -0.49
C PRO A 275 16.80 6.54 0.83
N ASP A 276 16.08 5.97 1.80
CA ASP A 276 15.94 6.48 3.17
C ASP A 276 15.61 5.38 4.20
N ASP A 277 15.67 5.73 5.50
CA ASP A 277 15.31 4.83 6.61
C ASP A 277 13.86 4.29 6.53
N GLY A 278 12.94 4.94 5.81
CA GLY A 278 11.55 4.51 5.67
C GLY A 278 11.43 3.29 4.75
N SER A 279 12.00 3.41 3.54
CA SER A 279 12.13 2.31 2.59
C SER A 279 12.86 1.09 3.19
N TRP A 280 13.96 1.31 3.93
CA TRP A 280 14.66 0.25 4.66
C TRP A 280 13.73 -0.45 5.67
N LYS A 281 13.05 0.29 6.55
CA LYS A 281 12.12 -0.28 7.55
C LYS A 281 11.03 -1.15 6.91
N ARG A 282 10.54 -0.78 5.73
CA ARG A 282 9.48 -1.50 4.99
C ARG A 282 9.98 -2.81 4.38
N PHE A 283 11.18 -2.84 3.81
CA PHE A 283 11.61 -3.93 2.91
C PHE A 283 12.78 -4.78 3.38
N HIS A 284 13.61 -4.33 4.34
CA HIS A 284 14.85 -5.03 4.73
C HIS A 284 14.65 -6.53 5.02
N LYS A 285 13.57 -6.91 5.73
CA LYS A 285 13.29 -8.32 6.07
C LYS A 285 13.07 -9.22 4.86
N GLN A 286 12.51 -8.69 3.78
CA GLN A 286 12.26 -9.46 2.55
C GLN A 286 13.53 -9.61 1.69
N LEU A 287 14.48 -8.68 1.85
CA LEU A 287 15.69 -8.51 1.04
C LEU A 287 17.00 -8.77 1.82
N GLN A 288 16.91 -9.26 3.06
CA GLN A 288 18.04 -9.52 3.98
C GLN A 288 19.14 -10.47 3.46
N HIS A 289 18.92 -11.14 2.33
CA HIS A 289 19.88 -12.04 1.69
C HIS A 289 20.87 -11.31 0.77
N PHE A 290 20.59 -10.06 0.42
CA PHE A 290 21.50 -9.20 -0.36
C PHE A 290 22.31 -8.31 0.59
N PRO A 291 23.57 -7.98 0.24
CA PRO A 291 24.28 -6.88 0.90
C PRO A 291 23.48 -5.58 0.81
N VAL A 292 23.33 -4.90 1.95
CA VAL A 292 22.48 -3.71 2.09
C VAL A 292 23.33 -2.44 2.11
N ILE A 293 22.84 -1.42 1.40
CA ILE A 293 23.33 -0.04 1.46
C ILE A 293 22.16 0.81 1.97
N ILE A 294 22.39 1.59 3.02
CA ILE A 294 21.38 2.51 3.55
C ILE A 294 21.82 3.91 3.19
N CYS A 295 20.95 4.65 2.50
CA CYS A 295 21.12 6.07 2.26
C CYS A 295 20.25 6.89 3.22
N ASN A 296 20.67 8.12 3.49
CA ASN A 296 19.91 9.10 4.25
C ASN A 296 19.56 10.29 3.37
N LYS A 297 18.27 10.65 3.36
CA LYS A 297 17.74 11.86 2.75
C LYS A 297 17.89 13.04 3.72
N VAL A 298 18.85 13.91 3.44
CA VAL A 298 19.15 15.08 4.28
C VAL A 298 18.43 16.32 3.73
N ARG A 299 17.97 17.17 4.64
CA ARG A 299 17.35 18.48 4.35
C ARG A 299 18.19 19.55 5.06
N GLU A 300 18.93 20.36 4.30
CA GLU A 300 19.73 21.49 4.80
C GLU A 300 19.13 22.78 4.22
N GLY A 301 18.23 23.42 4.98
CA GLY A 301 17.37 24.49 4.45
C GLY A 301 16.51 23.98 3.29
N ASP A 302 16.48 24.73 2.18
CA ASP A 302 15.78 24.32 0.95
C ASP A 302 16.49 23.18 0.19
N ARG A 303 17.77 22.89 0.49
CA ARG A 303 18.54 21.86 -0.20
C ARG A 303 18.13 20.47 0.28
N ARG A 304 17.85 19.58 -0.67
CA ARG A 304 17.50 18.18 -0.45
C ARG A 304 18.47 17.31 -1.23
N PHE A 305 19.24 16.48 -0.56
CA PHE A 305 20.20 15.57 -1.18
C PHE A 305 20.26 14.26 -0.42
N VAL A 306 20.97 13.29 -0.98
CA VAL A 306 21.16 11.94 -0.41
C VAL A 306 22.62 11.78 0.02
N ARG A 307 22.90 11.05 1.10
CA ARG A 307 24.24 10.59 1.48
C ARG A 307 24.18 9.10 1.83
N ILE A 308 25.25 8.34 1.58
CA ILE A 308 25.37 6.97 2.10
C ILE A 308 25.59 7.04 3.61
N LYS A 309 24.82 6.25 4.36
CA LYS A 309 24.88 6.10 5.81
C LYS A 309 25.66 4.84 6.17
N GLU A 310 25.34 3.73 5.53
CA GLU A 310 25.88 2.39 5.78
C GLU A 310 26.00 1.62 4.46
N GLY A 311 26.99 0.71 4.35
CA GLY A 311 27.26 -0.12 3.17
C GLY A 311 28.24 0.50 2.15
N ASP A 312 28.74 -0.33 1.22
CA ASP A 312 29.64 0.08 0.13
C ASP A 312 29.05 -0.33 -1.23
N PRO A 313 28.82 0.61 -2.17
CA PRO A 313 28.36 0.30 -3.53
C PRO A 313 29.48 -0.19 -4.47
N ARG A 314 30.76 -0.05 -4.10
CA ARG A 314 31.87 -0.12 -5.05
C ARG A 314 31.96 -1.44 -5.81
N GLY A 315 31.96 -1.37 -7.13
CA GLY A 315 32.07 -2.53 -8.03
C GLY A 315 30.81 -3.41 -8.09
N ARG A 316 29.70 -3.02 -7.45
CA ARG A 316 28.46 -3.82 -7.37
C ARG A 316 27.38 -3.33 -8.32
N HIS A 317 26.45 -4.21 -8.68
CA HIS A 317 25.17 -3.80 -9.27
C HIS A 317 24.24 -3.38 -8.13
N VAL A 318 24.00 -2.08 -7.98
CA VAL A 318 23.16 -1.56 -6.91
C VAL A 318 21.72 -1.37 -7.39
N VAL A 319 20.76 -1.97 -6.69
CA VAL A 319 19.33 -1.84 -6.96
C VAL A 319 18.68 -1.00 -5.86
N ILE A 320 18.24 0.21 -6.22
CA ILE A 320 17.52 1.12 -5.32
C ILE A 320 16.09 0.61 -5.17
N VAL A 321 15.63 0.35 -3.94
CA VAL A 321 14.29 -0.21 -3.66
C VAL A 321 13.47 0.78 -2.83
N ASP A 322 12.29 1.14 -3.32
CA ASP A 322 11.31 1.98 -2.60
C ASP A 322 9.86 1.49 -2.84
N ASP A 323 8.87 1.99 -2.11
CA ASP A 323 7.46 1.57 -2.32
C ASP A 323 6.84 2.25 -3.54
N LEU A 324 7.14 3.54 -3.72
CA LEU A 324 6.54 4.36 -4.74
C LEU A 324 7.48 5.42 -5.29
N VAL A 325 7.13 6.00 -6.44
CA VAL A 325 7.82 7.17 -6.97
C VAL A 325 6.83 8.17 -7.58
N GLN A 326 6.94 9.42 -7.14
CA GLN A 326 6.23 10.56 -7.71
C GLN A 326 7.17 11.40 -8.57
N SER A 327 7.89 12.37 -7.98
CA SER A 327 8.77 13.28 -8.73
C SER A 327 10.06 12.61 -9.22
N GLY A 328 10.48 11.51 -8.60
CA GLY A 328 11.76 10.84 -8.87
C GLY A 328 13.00 11.47 -8.22
N GLY A 329 12.86 12.60 -7.53
CA GLY A 329 14.01 13.35 -7.00
C GLY A 329 14.92 12.54 -6.05
N THR A 330 14.36 11.81 -5.09
CA THR A 330 15.16 10.99 -4.15
C THR A 330 15.96 9.91 -4.88
N LEU A 331 15.33 9.20 -5.82
CA LEU A 331 15.93 8.07 -6.55
C LEU A 331 17.06 8.55 -7.47
N ILE A 332 16.88 9.69 -8.16
CA ILE A 332 17.92 10.29 -9.03
C ILE A 332 19.13 10.76 -8.20
N GLU A 333 18.92 11.44 -7.07
CA GLU A 333 20.04 11.84 -6.21
C GLU A 333 20.72 10.63 -5.55
N CYS A 334 19.97 9.58 -5.19
CA CYS A 334 20.54 8.31 -4.72
C CYS A 334 21.39 7.64 -5.81
N GLN A 335 20.92 7.57 -7.06
CA GLN A 335 21.67 7.04 -8.21
C GLN A 335 23.00 7.79 -8.41
N LYS A 336 22.98 9.13 -8.46
CA LYS A 336 24.21 9.94 -8.57
C LYS A 336 25.21 9.66 -7.44
N VAL A 337 24.71 9.57 -6.21
CA VAL A 337 25.54 9.34 -5.02
C VAL A 337 26.17 7.95 -5.07
N LEU A 338 25.42 6.92 -5.42
CA LEU A 338 25.91 5.55 -5.58
C LEU A 338 26.95 5.45 -6.71
N ALA A 339 26.72 6.11 -7.85
CA ALA A 339 27.67 6.15 -8.96
C ALA A 339 28.98 6.84 -8.56
N ALA A 340 28.89 7.99 -7.88
CA ALA A 340 30.06 8.72 -7.38
C ALA A 340 30.89 7.96 -6.33
N HIS A 341 30.30 6.96 -5.66
CA HIS A 341 31.01 6.05 -4.73
C HIS A 341 31.48 4.74 -5.41
N GLY A 342 31.35 4.65 -6.75
CA GLY A 342 31.92 3.58 -7.55
C GLY A 342 31.02 2.36 -7.77
N ALA A 343 29.68 2.50 -7.65
CA ALA A 343 28.77 1.48 -8.17
C ALA A 343 29.14 1.12 -9.61
N ALA A 344 29.12 -0.17 -9.97
CA ALA A 344 29.42 -0.59 -11.35
C ALA A 344 28.22 -0.40 -12.28
N LYS A 345 27.01 -0.52 -11.72
CA LYS A 345 25.73 -0.53 -12.43
C LYS A 345 24.65 -0.13 -11.45
N ILE A 346 23.65 0.63 -11.89
CA ILE A 346 22.55 1.06 -11.01
C ILE A 346 21.21 0.73 -11.66
N SER A 347 20.29 0.20 -10.86
CA SER A 347 18.90 0.00 -11.26
C SER A 347 17.97 0.43 -10.14
N ALA A 348 16.69 0.58 -10.44
CA ALA A 348 15.69 0.90 -9.43
C ALA A 348 14.52 -0.08 -9.50
N TYR A 349 13.87 -0.30 -8.37
CA TYR A 349 12.57 -0.93 -8.24
C TYR A 349 11.66 -0.04 -7.41
N VAL A 350 10.42 0.15 -7.87
CA VAL A 350 9.32 0.52 -6.99
C VAL A 350 8.10 -0.35 -7.25
N THR A 351 7.26 -0.55 -6.24
CA THR A 351 5.96 -1.18 -6.49
C THR A 351 5.07 -0.23 -7.29
N HIS A 352 4.98 1.05 -6.90
CA HIS A 352 4.05 2.02 -7.49
C HIS A 352 4.74 3.16 -8.27
N GLY A 353 4.78 3.02 -9.60
CA GLY A 353 5.14 4.12 -10.50
C GLY A 353 3.99 5.12 -10.66
N ILE A 354 4.02 6.27 -9.95
CA ILE A 354 2.91 7.25 -9.99
C ILE A 354 3.17 8.35 -11.04
N PHE A 355 4.42 8.82 -11.11
CA PHE A 355 4.95 9.77 -12.10
C PHE A 355 4.03 10.93 -12.58
N PRO A 356 3.51 11.78 -11.68
CA PRO A 356 2.72 12.96 -12.08
C PRO A 356 3.51 13.89 -13.01
N ASN A 357 2.82 14.56 -13.93
CA ASN A 357 3.41 15.50 -14.90
C ASN A 357 4.55 14.89 -15.75
N ARG A 358 4.44 13.60 -16.12
CA ARG A 358 5.43 12.86 -16.91
C ARG A 358 6.83 12.83 -16.28
N SER A 359 6.93 12.88 -14.95
CA SER A 359 8.22 12.84 -14.24
C SER A 359 9.06 11.58 -14.47
N PHE A 360 8.48 10.52 -15.07
CA PHE A 360 9.23 9.36 -15.57
C PHE A 360 10.29 9.73 -16.61
N GLU A 361 10.10 10.81 -17.38
CA GLU A 361 11.04 11.28 -18.41
C GLU A 361 12.38 11.76 -17.85
N ARG A 362 12.45 11.97 -16.53
CA ARG A 362 13.68 12.32 -15.83
C ARG A 362 14.65 11.14 -15.68
N PHE A 363 14.16 9.91 -15.87
CA PHE A 363 14.95 8.68 -15.72
C PHE A 363 15.52 8.27 -17.08
N GLN A 364 16.82 8.48 -17.24
CA GLN A 364 17.55 8.08 -18.44
C GLN A 364 17.96 6.60 -18.36
N HIS A 365 18.12 5.98 -19.52
CA HIS A 365 18.66 4.63 -19.63
C HIS A 365 20.20 4.68 -19.72
N ASP A 366 20.87 3.84 -18.94
CA ASP A 366 22.32 3.66 -19.05
C ASP A 366 22.66 2.87 -20.33
N ASN A 367 23.18 3.57 -21.32
CA ASN A 367 23.60 3.00 -22.61
C ASN A 367 25.03 2.43 -22.58
N GLY A 368 25.57 2.10 -21.40
CA GLY A 368 26.93 1.57 -21.23
C GLY A 368 28.01 2.65 -21.19
N VAL A 369 27.63 3.92 -21.00
CA VAL A 369 28.58 5.04 -20.83
C VAL A 369 29.08 5.11 -19.38
N GLY A 370 28.22 4.77 -18.43
CA GLY A 370 28.55 4.79 -17.00
C GLY A 370 27.28 4.99 -16.14
N PRO A 371 27.26 4.42 -14.92
CA PRO A 371 26.09 4.43 -14.03
C PRO A 371 25.71 5.82 -13.51
N GLU A 372 26.52 6.85 -13.76
CA GLU A 372 26.19 8.26 -13.50
C GLU A 372 25.18 8.83 -14.50
N ASN A 373 25.06 8.26 -15.71
CA ASN A 373 24.25 8.81 -16.80
C ASN A 373 22.79 8.29 -16.83
N GLY A 374 22.48 7.20 -16.11
CA GLY A 374 21.14 6.63 -16.13
C GLY A 374 20.97 5.41 -15.22
N LEU A 375 19.80 4.78 -15.32
CA LEU A 375 19.53 3.46 -14.75
C LEU A 375 19.65 2.41 -15.85
N SER A 376 20.28 1.28 -15.55
CA SER A 376 20.34 0.14 -16.47
C SER A 376 19.01 -0.62 -16.53
N ASN A 377 18.21 -0.57 -15.46
CA ASN A 377 16.81 -1.03 -15.42
C ASN A 377 16.02 -0.20 -14.40
N PHE A 378 14.72 -0.01 -14.66
CA PHE A 378 13.76 0.52 -13.69
C PHE A 378 12.52 -0.38 -13.68
N TRP A 379 12.50 -1.33 -12.75
CA TRP A 379 11.36 -2.21 -12.54
C TRP A 379 10.24 -1.47 -11.83
N ILE A 380 9.03 -1.52 -12.39
CA ILE A 380 7.81 -1.09 -11.71
C ILE A 380 6.74 -2.18 -11.82
N THR A 381 5.76 -2.20 -10.92
CA THR A 381 4.61 -3.09 -11.10
C THR A 381 3.47 -2.43 -11.89
N ASP A 382 2.48 -3.22 -12.28
CA ASP A 382 1.26 -2.73 -12.93
C ASP A 382 0.16 -2.28 -11.98
N SER A 383 0.50 -1.96 -10.73
CA SER A 383 -0.42 -1.32 -9.76
C SER A 383 -1.01 0.02 -10.24
N CYS A 384 -0.32 0.71 -11.16
CA CYS A 384 -0.66 2.04 -11.66
C CYS A 384 -0.89 1.97 -13.19
N PRO A 385 -2.09 1.57 -13.67
CA PRO A 385 -2.31 1.21 -15.07
C PRO A 385 -2.10 2.36 -16.07
N LEU A 386 -2.41 3.60 -15.65
CA LEU A 386 -2.17 4.79 -16.49
C LEU A 386 -0.68 5.05 -16.72
N THR A 387 0.17 4.75 -15.72
CA THR A 387 1.63 4.82 -15.85
C THR A 387 2.15 3.73 -16.76
N VAL A 388 1.69 2.48 -16.58
CA VAL A 388 2.08 1.33 -17.42
C VAL A 388 1.91 1.68 -18.89
N LYS A 389 0.76 2.24 -19.28
CA LYS A 389 0.50 2.68 -20.66
C LYS A 389 1.46 3.76 -21.18
N GLN A 390 2.08 4.55 -20.29
CA GLN A 390 3.02 5.61 -20.65
C GLN A 390 4.49 5.15 -20.69
N VAL A 391 4.87 4.10 -19.97
CA VAL A 391 6.29 3.64 -19.85
C VAL A 391 6.55 2.23 -20.42
N LYS A 392 5.51 1.44 -20.72
CA LYS A 392 5.64 0.14 -21.40
C LYS A 392 6.44 0.32 -22.70
N ASN A 393 7.44 -0.53 -22.90
CA ASN A 393 8.38 -0.50 -24.03
C ASN A 393 9.28 0.76 -24.09
N ARG A 394 9.52 1.45 -22.97
CA ARG A 394 10.46 2.59 -22.91
C ARG A 394 11.59 2.32 -21.91
N PRO A 395 12.85 2.13 -22.35
CA PRO A 395 13.98 2.05 -21.43
C PRO A 395 14.06 3.31 -20.54
N PRO A 396 14.44 3.19 -19.26
CA PRO A 396 14.88 1.97 -18.58
C PRO A 396 13.74 1.08 -18.03
N PHE A 397 12.47 1.39 -18.31
CA PHE A 397 11.33 0.79 -17.62
C PHE A 397 11.01 -0.65 -18.06
N GLU A 398 10.83 -1.52 -17.07
CA GLU A 398 10.36 -2.90 -17.23
C GLU A 398 9.18 -3.15 -16.27
N ILE A 399 8.12 -3.82 -16.73
CA ILE A 399 6.89 -4.03 -15.94
C ILE A 399 6.88 -5.44 -15.35
N LEU A 400 6.90 -5.53 -14.02
CA LEU A 400 6.75 -6.78 -13.27
C LEU A 400 5.27 -6.95 -12.89
N SER A 401 4.56 -7.87 -13.53
CA SER A 401 3.10 -7.97 -13.39
C SER A 401 2.66 -8.57 -12.05
N LEU A 402 1.70 -7.94 -11.39
CA LEU A 402 1.06 -8.43 -10.17
C LEU A 402 0.09 -9.60 -10.42
N ALA A 403 -0.14 -10.00 -11.68
CA ALA A 403 -1.16 -10.95 -12.06
C ALA A 403 -1.13 -12.26 -11.25
N GLY A 404 0.03 -12.92 -11.18
CA GLY A 404 0.18 -14.17 -10.42
C GLY A 404 0.01 -14.00 -8.92
N ALA A 405 0.44 -12.87 -8.36
CA ALA A 405 0.25 -12.57 -6.94
C ALA A 405 -1.24 -12.33 -6.62
N ILE A 406 -1.94 -11.54 -7.43
CA ILE A 406 -3.38 -11.32 -7.31
C ILE A 406 -4.16 -12.63 -7.46
N ALA A 407 -3.81 -13.47 -8.44
CA ALA A 407 -4.43 -14.77 -8.62
C ALA A 407 -4.24 -15.68 -7.40
N ALA A 408 -3.04 -15.70 -6.81
CA ALA A 408 -2.76 -16.44 -5.59
C ALA A 408 -3.58 -15.94 -4.39
N THR A 409 -3.65 -14.62 -4.16
CA THR A 409 -4.45 -14.04 -3.05
C THR A 409 -5.96 -14.29 -3.21
N LEU A 410 -6.47 -14.45 -4.44
CA LEU A 410 -7.88 -14.75 -4.69
C LEU A 410 -8.24 -16.24 -4.53
N GLN A 411 -7.29 -17.18 -4.58
CA GLN A 411 -7.54 -18.61 -4.38
C GLN A 411 -7.53 -18.99 -2.88
N ILE A 412 -8.72 -19.14 -2.26
CA ILE A 412 -8.93 -19.44 -0.82
C ILE A 412 -9.65 -20.78 -0.57
#